data_AF-A0A1A2RS81-F1
#
_entry.id   AF-A0A1A2RS81-F1
#
_cell.length_a   1.000
_cell.length_b   1.000
_cell.length_c   1.000
_cell.angle_alpha   90.00
_cell.angle_beta   90.00
_cell.angle_gamma   90.00
#
_symmetry.space_group_name_H-M   'P 1'
#
loop_
_entity.id
_entity.type
_entity.pdbx_description
1 polymer ?
#
loop_
_entity_poly.entity_id
_entity_poly.type
_entity_poly.pdbx_seq_one_letter_code
_entity_poly.pdbx_strand_id
1 'polypeptide(L)'
;MSVTTFQDLPLADRDRKWDGDGAEKRVRKWADAQDGPNQKYRDAHVWYDSDKKDNFTAYKLLIADVIDGGLKVVPRGVMAAGAIMDGARGGIDVPASDVDRIKSHLAKYYKKMDEKPPWERD
;
A
#
# COMPACT_ATOMS: atom_id res chain seq x y z
N MET A 1 10.49 -13.16 0.83
CA MET A 1 9.93 -12.42 -0.33
C MET A 1 9.02 -11.36 0.25
N SER A 2 9.24 -10.10 -0.10
CA SER A 2 8.80 -8.95 0.73
C SER A 2 7.79 -8.04 0.02
N VAL A 3 7.61 -8.17 -1.30
CA VAL A 3 6.58 -7.45 -2.06
C VAL A 3 5.32 -8.31 -2.15
N THR A 4 4.17 -7.73 -1.86
CA THR A 4 2.88 -8.44 -1.92
C THR A 4 2.51 -8.76 -3.37
N THR A 5 1.85 -9.90 -3.58
CA THR A 5 1.31 -10.24 -4.91
C THR A 5 0.28 -9.19 -5.29
N PHE A 6 0.34 -8.69 -6.52
CA PHE A 6 -0.66 -7.76 -7.03
C PHE A 6 -2.03 -8.45 -7.07
N GLN A 7 -2.99 -7.93 -6.30
CA GLN A 7 -4.31 -8.55 -6.12
C GLN A 7 -5.40 -7.92 -7.00
N ASP A 8 -5.04 -6.88 -7.77
CA ASP A 8 -5.99 -6.13 -8.58
C ASP A 8 -7.23 -5.63 -7.81
N LEU A 9 -7.02 -5.17 -6.56
CA LEU A 9 -8.10 -4.69 -5.69
C LEU A 9 -8.94 -3.60 -6.38
N PRO A 10 -10.25 -3.54 -6.13
CA PRO A 10 -11.10 -2.49 -6.67
C PRO A 10 -10.63 -1.11 -6.17
N LEU A 11 -10.77 -0.10 -7.03
CA LEU A 11 -10.49 1.28 -6.64
C LEU A 11 -11.65 1.85 -5.83
N ALA A 12 -11.32 2.63 -4.81
CA ALA A 12 -12.26 3.54 -4.17
C ALA A 12 -12.56 4.73 -5.09
N ASP A 13 -13.54 5.55 -4.70
CA ASP A 13 -13.80 6.84 -5.33
C ASP A 13 -12.53 7.69 -5.36
N ARG A 14 -12.27 8.32 -6.52
CA ARG A 14 -11.11 9.15 -6.80
C ARG A 14 -11.04 10.40 -5.92
N ASP A 15 -12.19 10.98 -5.58
CA ASP A 15 -12.26 12.21 -4.78
C ASP A 15 -12.17 11.93 -3.26
N ARG A 16 -12.17 10.65 -2.87
CA ARG A 16 -12.05 10.23 -1.47
C ARG A 16 -10.76 10.78 -0.86
N LYS A 17 -10.91 11.40 0.32
CA LYS A 17 -9.78 11.84 1.14
C LYS A 17 -8.96 10.65 1.64
N TRP A 18 -7.65 10.83 1.77
CA TRP A 18 -6.77 9.83 2.36
C TRP A 18 -6.56 10.11 3.84
N ASP A 19 -6.94 9.14 4.67
CA ASP A 19 -6.71 9.10 6.11
C ASP A 19 -6.00 7.78 6.42
N GLY A 20 -4.66 7.79 6.34
CA GLY A 20 -3.85 6.61 6.54
C GLY A 20 -3.98 6.02 7.94
N ASP A 21 -4.02 6.87 8.97
CA ASP A 21 -4.13 6.45 10.37
C ASP A 21 -5.49 5.81 10.66
N GLY A 22 -6.56 6.36 10.08
CA GLY A 22 -7.89 5.75 10.17
C GLY A 22 -8.01 4.48 9.34
N ALA A 23 -7.42 4.45 8.14
CA ALA A 23 -7.41 3.25 7.28
C ALA A 23 -6.70 2.09 7.98
N GLU A 24 -5.56 2.35 8.60
CA GLU A 24 -4.80 1.37 9.38
C GLU A 24 -5.66 0.69 10.47
N LYS A 25 -6.37 1.50 11.28
CA LYS A 25 -7.27 0.99 12.33
C LYS A 25 -8.41 0.16 11.74
N ARG A 26 -9.00 0.59 10.63
CA ARG A 26 -10.11 -0.12 9.97
C ARG A 26 -9.65 -1.44 9.36
N VAL A 27 -8.49 -1.43 8.68
CA VAL A 27 -7.89 -2.62 8.07
C VAL A 27 -7.53 -3.65 9.13
N ARG A 28 -6.92 -3.26 10.26
CA ARG A 28 -6.66 -4.20 11.36
C ARG A 28 -7.92 -4.88 11.87
N LYS A 29 -8.97 -4.10 12.10
CA LYS A 29 -10.26 -4.64 12.58
C LYS A 29 -10.89 -5.59 11.56
N TRP A 30 -10.92 -5.20 10.28
CA TRP A 30 -11.48 -6.02 9.20
C TRP A 30 -10.69 -7.31 8.95
N ALA A 31 -9.37 -7.22 9.07
CA ALA A 31 -8.45 -8.34 8.91
C ALA A 31 -8.48 -9.30 10.12
N ASP A 32 -9.10 -8.91 11.23
CA ASP A 32 -8.95 -9.56 12.54
C ASP A 32 -7.47 -9.70 12.94
N ALA A 33 -6.71 -8.61 12.74
CA ALA A 33 -5.29 -8.48 12.97
C ALA A 33 -5.03 -7.56 14.18
N GLN A 34 -5.59 -7.92 15.33
CA GLN A 34 -5.45 -7.14 16.57
C GLN A 34 -4.19 -7.55 17.33
N ASP A 35 -3.94 -8.86 17.43
CA ASP A 35 -2.79 -9.44 18.14
C ASP A 35 -1.53 -9.51 17.27
N GLY A 36 -1.68 -9.46 15.95
CA GLY A 36 -0.57 -9.48 15.02
C GLY A 36 -1.00 -9.36 13.55
N PRO A 37 -0.08 -8.99 12.66
CA PRO A 37 -0.35 -8.97 11.23
C PRO A 37 -0.68 -10.36 10.70
N ASN A 38 -1.63 -10.43 9.76
CA ASN A 38 -1.96 -11.65 9.06
C ASN A 38 -2.02 -11.40 7.55
N GLN A 39 -2.44 -12.39 6.77
CA GLN A 39 -2.52 -12.26 5.31
C GLN A 39 -3.48 -11.14 4.88
N LYS A 40 -4.66 -11.01 5.48
CA LYS A 40 -5.61 -9.94 5.13
C LYS A 40 -5.04 -8.54 5.39
N TYR A 41 -4.31 -8.36 6.48
CA TYR A 41 -3.64 -7.09 6.78
C TYR A 41 -2.50 -6.79 5.78
N ARG A 42 -1.75 -7.83 5.39
CA ARG A 42 -0.70 -7.74 4.37
C ARG A 42 -1.25 -7.24 3.03
N ASP A 43 -2.44 -7.69 2.65
CA ASP A 43 -3.06 -7.38 1.37
C ASP A 43 -3.37 -5.88 1.17
N ALA A 44 -3.44 -5.10 2.26
CA ALA A 44 -3.61 -3.65 2.21
C ALA A 44 -2.31 -2.87 1.94
N HIS A 45 -1.16 -3.55 2.01
CA HIS A 45 0.18 -2.98 1.93
C HIS A 45 0.90 -3.45 0.67
N VAL A 46 1.78 -2.62 0.13
CA VAL A 46 2.59 -2.98 -1.06
C VAL A 46 3.82 -3.80 -0.68
N TRP A 47 4.37 -3.58 0.51
CA TRP A 47 5.60 -4.21 0.96
C TRP A 47 5.53 -4.62 2.44
N TYR A 48 6.19 -5.71 2.80
CA TYR A 48 6.41 -6.12 4.18
C TYR A 48 7.75 -6.84 4.36
N ASP A 49 8.38 -6.69 5.52
CA ASP A 49 9.57 -7.48 5.88
C ASP A 49 9.16 -8.90 6.29
N SER A 50 9.53 -9.91 5.49
CA SER A 50 9.18 -11.30 5.78
C SER A 50 9.84 -11.88 7.02
N ASP A 51 10.98 -11.32 7.44
CA ASP A 51 11.72 -11.76 8.63
C ASP A 51 11.11 -11.17 9.91
N LYS A 52 10.27 -10.14 9.76
CA LYS A 52 9.54 -9.45 10.85
C LYS A 52 8.03 -9.47 10.61
N LYS A 53 7.52 -10.54 10.00
CA LYS A 53 6.10 -10.69 9.60
C LYS A 53 5.09 -10.52 10.74
N ASP A 54 5.50 -10.73 11.98
CA ASP A 54 4.66 -10.62 13.19
C ASP A 54 4.67 -9.19 13.78
N ASN A 55 5.40 -8.26 13.18
CA ASN A 55 5.49 -6.86 13.59
C ASN A 55 4.74 -5.95 12.61
N PHE A 56 3.77 -5.16 13.09
CA PHE A 56 3.04 -4.22 12.24
C PHE A 56 3.92 -3.19 11.55
N THR A 57 5.00 -2.72 12.18
CA THR A 57 5.89 -1.70 11.59
C THR A 57 6.73 -2.23 10.43
N ALA A 58 6.77 -3.56 10.25
CA ALA A 58 7.38 -4.20 9.11
C ALA A 58 6.52 -4.11 7.83
N TYR A 59 5.27 -3.64 7.90
CA TYR A 59 4.39 -3.47 6.74
C TYR A 59 4.38 -2.01 6.34
N LYS A 60 4.66 -1.74 5.06
CA LYS A 60 4.88 -0.39 4.56
C LYS A 60 4.03 -0.13 3.33
N LEU A 61 3.79 1.16 3.07
CA LEU A 61 2.99 1.63 1.94
C LEU A 61 1.56 1.07 2.00
N LEU A 62 0.83 1.42 3.07
CA LEU A 62 -0.61 1.20 3.14
C LEU A 62 -1.29 2.01 2.02
N ILE A 63 -2.01 1.32 1.13
CA ILE A 63 -2.69 1.95 -0.02
C ILE A 63 -4.19 1.69 -0.04
N ALA A 64 -4.68 0.79 0.82
CA ALA A 64 -6.07 0.37 0.85
C ALA A 64 -6.76 0.71 2.16
N ASP A 65 -8.09 0.82 2.09
CA ASP A 65 -8.98 1.07 3.22
C ASP A 65 -10.19 0.13 3.12
N VAL A 66 -10.90 -0.03 4.23
CA VAL A 66 -12.15 -0.81 4.29
C VAL A 66 -13.31 0.11 3.95
N ILE A 67 -13.95 -0.15 2.81
CA ILE A 67 -15.06 0.65 2.27
C ILE A 67 -16.16 -0.31 1.83
N ASP A 68 -17.39 -0.07 2.32
CA ASP A 68 -18.55 -0.93 2.09
C ASP A 68 -18.30 -2.41 2.48
N GLY A 69 -17.51 -2.63 3.53
CA GLY A 69 -17.17 -3.95 4.05
C GLY A 69 -16.06 -4.70 3.30
N GLY A 70 -15.54 -4.12 2.22
CA GLY A 70 -14.46 -4.69 1.42
C GLY A 70 -13.19 -3.85 1.42
N LEU A 71 -12.06 -4.48 1.17
CA LEU A 71 -10.78 -3.79 0.97
C LEU A 71 -10.77 -3.15 -0.42
N LYS A 72 -10.61 -1.82 -0.48
CA LYS A 72 -10.51 -1.04 -1.72
C LYS A 72 -9.24 -0.19 -1.69
N VAL A 73 -8.53 -0.14 -2.82
CA VAL A 73 -7.36 0.73 -2.97
C VAL A 73 -7.81 2.17 -3.11
N VAL A 74 -7.28 3.05 -2.27
CA VAL A 74 -7.64 4.48 -2.27
C VAL A 74 -6.66 5.23 -3.17
N PRO A 75 -7.13 5.94 -4.22
CA PRO A 75 -6.25 6.63 -5.17
C PRO A 75 -5.21 7.55 -4.53
N ARG A 76 -5.63 8.36 -3.56
CA ARG A 76 -4.73 9.25 -2.82
C ARG A 76 -3.71 8.49 -1.95
N GLY A 77 -4.02 7.26 -1.52
CA GLY A 77 -3.07 6.38 -0.83
C GLY A 77 -1.98 5.87 -1.78
N VAL A 78 -2.35 5.47 -3.00
CA VAL A 78 -1.38 5.09 -4.06
C VAL A 78 -0.49 6.27 -4.42
N MET A 79 -1.06 7.48 -4.54
CA MET A 79 -0.29 8.71 -4.80
C MET A 79 0.70 9.01 -3.67
N ALA A 80 0.27 8.89 -2.41
CA ALA A 80 1.15 9.07 -1.26
C ALA A 80 2.29 8.04 -1.24
N ALA A 81 1.99 6.76 -1.51
CA ALA A 81 3.00 5.71 -1.62
C ALA A 81 3.98 5.96 -2.78
N GLY A 82 3.48 6.40 -3.93
CA GLY A 82 4.33 6.77 -5.07
C GLY A 82 5.25 7.94 -4.77
N ALA A 83 4.75 8.98 -4.09
CA ALA A 83 5.57 10.12 -3.66
C ALA A 83 6.69 9.69 -2.69
N ILE A 84 6.41 8.77 -1.75
CA ILE A 84 7.43 8.21 -0.86
C ILE A 84 8.50 7.46 -1.67
N MET A 85 8.09 6.66 -2.66
CA MET A 85 9.02 5.98 -3.57
C MET A 85 9.84 6.93 -4.44
N ASP A 86 9.38 8.18 -4.58
CA ASP A 86 10.04 9.28 -5.28
C ASP A 86 10.85 10.19 -4.34
N GLY A 87 11.01 9.80 -3.07
CA GLY A 87 11.85 10.51 -2.09
C GLY A 87 11.12 11.48 -1.17
N ALA A 88 9.78 11.61 -1.29
CA ALA A 88 9.02 12.37 -0.30
C ALA A 88 9.23 11.80 1.11
N ARG A 89 9.27 12.68 2.12
CA ARG A 89 9.52 12.32 3.53
C ARG A 89 10.85 11.59 3.78
N GLY A 90 11.84 11.77 2.89
CA GLY A 90 13.14 11.10 3.00
C GLY A 90 13.16 9.67 2.42
N GLY A 91 12.10 9.27 1.72
CA GLY A 91 12.00 7.95 1.09
C GLY A 91 11.49 6.86 2.05
N ILE A 92 11.83 5.62 1.72
CA ILE A 92 11.44 4.44 2.48
C ILE A 92 12.64 3.52 2.69
N ASP A 93 12.76 3.01 3.91
CA ASP A 93 13.74 2.01 4.28
C ASP A 93 13.29 0.61 3.79
N VAL A 94 13.77 0.19 2.62
CA VAL A 94 13.57 -1.14 2.02
C VAL A 94 14.85 -1.59 1.29
N PRO A 95 15.05 -2.90 1.07
CA PRO A 95 16.17 -3.38 0.26
C PRO A 95 16.13 -2.80 -1.16
N ALA A 96 17.29 -2.41 -1.70
CA ALA A 96 17.39 -1.88 -3.06
C ALA A 96 16.83 -2.85 -4.13
N SER A 97 16.97 -4.16 -3.90
CA SER A 97 16.44 -5.21 -4.77
C SER A 97 14.90 -5.28 -4.82
N ASP A 98 14.19 -4.67 -3.86
CA ASP A 98 12.74 -4.63 -3.84
C ASP A 98 12.16 -3.34 -4.48
N VAL A 99 12.97 -2.29 -4.67
CA VAL A 99 12.53 -0.98 -5.15
C VAL A 99 11.79 -1.08 -6.49
N ASP A 100 12.38 -1.75 -7.47
CA ASP A 100 11.78 -1.90 -8.81
C ASP A 100 10.47 -2.69 -8.76
N ARG A 101 10.38 -3.68 -7.86
CA ARG A 101 9.16 -4.48 -7.65
C ARG A 101 8.06 -3.67 -6.99
N ILE A 102 8.38 -2.81 -6.02
CA ILE A 102 7.44 -1.89 -5.38
C ILE A 102 6.93 -0.88 -6.42
N LYS A 103 7.83 -0.24 -7.17
CA LYS A 103 7.47 0.70 -8.24
C LYS A 103 6.57 0.02 -9.28
N SER A 104 6.94 -1.18 -9.73
CA SER A 104 6.11 -1.97 -10.66
C SER A 104 4.73 -2.31 -10.10
N HIS A 105 4.61 -2.60 -8.79
CA HIS A 105 3.32 -2.84 -8.15
C HIS A 105 2.47 -1.56 -8.16
N LEU A 106 3.01 -0.43 -7.71
CA LEU A 106 2.31 0.85 -7.70
C LEU A 106 1.93 1.29 -9.11
N ALA A 107 2.82 1.13 -10.10
CA ALA A 107 2.57 1.48 -11.50
C ALA A 107 1.32 0.81 -12.07
N LYS A 108 1.02 -0.43 -11.66
CA LYS A 108 -0.23 -1.12 -12.04
C LYS A 108 -1.48 -0.40 -11.52
N TYR A 109 -1.43 0.12 -10.29
CA TYR A 109 -2.53 0.92 -9.74
C TYR A 109 -2.59 2.32 -10.35
N TYR A 110 -1.46 2.97 -10.63
CA TYR A 110 -1.43 4.20 -11.42
C TYR A 110 -2.12 4.03 -12.77
N LYS A 111 -1.77 2.97 -13.52
CA LYS A 111 -2.44 2.61 -14.76
C LYS A 111 -3.95 2.36 -14.57
N LYS A 112 -4.35 1.67 -13.49
CA LYS A 112 -5.78 1.44 -13.18
C LYS A 112 -6.54 2.74 -12.89
N MET A 113 -5.86 3.79 -12.42
CA MET A 113 -6.40 5.13 -12.19
C MET A 113 -6.32 6.04 -13.42
N ASP A 114 -5.79 5.55 -14.55
CA ASP A 114 -5.45 6.32 -15.75
C ASP A 114 -4.45 7.47 -15.46
N GLU A 115 -3.44 7.16 -14.64
CA GLU A 115 -2.42 8.10 -14.17
C GLU A 115 -1.00 7.58 -14.44
N LYS A 116 -0.02 8.49 -14.41
CA LYS A 116 1.41 8.14 -14.50
C LYS A 116 2.09 8.23 -13.13
N PRO A 117 2.90 7.23 -12.73
CA PRO A 117 3.67 7.30 -11.50
C PRO A 117 4.77 8.38 -11.58
N PRO A 118 5.25 8.90 -10.43
CA PRO A 118 6.24 9.99 -10.39
C PRO A 118 7.52 9.73 -11.20
N TRP A 119 8.05 8.51 -11.16
CA TRP A 119 9.29 8.12 -11.86
C TRP A 119 9.13 7.91 -13.37
N GLU A 120 7.91 8.07 -13.92
CA GLU A 120 7.63 8.03 -15.38
C GLU A 120 7.19 9.41 -15.90
N ARG A 121 7.33 10.46 -15.08
CA ARG A 121 7.06 11.84 -15.46
C ARG A 121 8.41 12.45 -15.83
N ASP A 122 8.64 12.61 -17.13
CA ASP A 122 9.81 13.30 -17.68
C ASP A 122 9.92 14.76 -17.18
#